data_AF-A0A7D5CCX4-F1
#
_entry.id   AF-A0A7D5CCX4-F1
#
_cell.length_a   1.000
_cell.length_b   1.000
_cell.length_c   1.000
_cell.angle_alpha   90.00
_cell.angle_beta   90.00
_cell.angle_gamma   90.00
#
_symmetry.space_group_name_H-M   'P 1'
#
loop_
_entity.id
_entity.type
_entity.pdbx_description
1 polymer ?
#
loop_
_entity_poly.entity_id
_entity_poly.type
_entity_poly.pdbx_seq_one_letter_code
_entity_poly.pdbx_strand_id
1 'polypeptide(L)' 'MSTDEQTDGSVDADEEDDGVMDEGEAMGLGMGVGIALGAALGTAMDNLAMGMGIGIALGAAFGAAFAARDDD' A
#
# COMPACT_ATOMS: atom_id res chain seq x y z
N MET A 1 34.15 -4.55 -18.88
CA MET A 1 33.49 -4.35 -20.18
C MET A 1 32.56 -5.53 -20.35
N SER A 2 31.24 -5.42 -20.21
CA SER A 2 30.34 -4.31 -19.92
C SER A 2 29.04 -4.96 -19.45
N THR A 3 28.38 -4.32 -18.46
CA THR A 3 26.91 -4.13 -18.38
C THR A 3 26.07 -5.43 -18.25
N ASP A 4 24.87 -5.48 -17.68
CA ASP A 4 23.80 -4.52 -17.42
C ASP A 4 23.10 -5.03 -16.13
N GLU A 5 22.94 -4.23 -15.09
CA GLU A 5 21.72 -3.46 -14.85
C GLU A 5 20.44 -4.20 -15.27
N GLN A 6 19.93 -5.03 -14.37
CA GLN A 6 18.50 -5.34 -14.31
C GLN A 6 18.01 -4.98 -12.92
N THR A 7 18.02 -3.68 -12.64
CA THR A 7 17.02 -3.04 -11.81
C THR A 7 15.85 -2.70 -12.72
N ASP A 8 15.11 -3.74 -13.10
CA ASP A 8 13.76 -3.58 -13.61
C ASP A 8 12.86 -3.26 -12.42
N GLY A 9 12.85 -1.98 -12.08
CA GLY A 9 11.82 -1.38 -11.27
C GLY A 9 10.86 -0.67 -12.22
N SER A 10 10.04 -1.42 -12.95
CA SER A 10 8.78 -0.87 -13.42
C SER A 10 7.77 -1.00 -12.27
N VAL A 11 7.63 0.08 -11.51
CA VAL A 11 6.34 0.34 -10.85
C VAL A 11 5.43 0.78 -12.00
N ASP A 12 4.94 -0.21 -12.74
CA ASP A 12 3.86 -0.03 -13.69
C ASP A 12 2.61 0.26 -12.86
N ALA A 13 2.32 1.55 -12.69
CA ALA A 13 1.00 2.01 -12.28
C ALA A 13 0.07 1.86 -13.49
N ASP A 14 -0.27 0.62 -13.82
CA ASP A 14 -1.35 0.30 -14.74
C ASP A 14 -2.67 0.52 -13.99
N GLU A 15 -3.18 1.75 -14.01
CA GLU A 15 -4.56 2.07 -13.63
C GLU A 15 -5.46 1.93 -14.86
N GLU A 16 -5.83 0.72 -15.23
CA GLU A 16 -7.03 0.43 -16.05
C GLU A 16 -7.39 -1.06 -15.85
N ASP A 17 -8.05 -1.43 -14.74
CA ASP A 17 -8.71 -2.74 -14.64
C ASP A 17 -10.21 -2.58 -14.38
N ASP A 18 -10.99 -3.08 -15.34
CA ASP A 18 -12.44 -3.21 -15.26
C ASP A 18 -12.78 -4.28 -14.20
N GLY A 19 -12.74 -3.89 -12.93
CA GLY A 19 -13.71 -4.34 -11.94
C GLY A 19 -13.49 -5.68 -11.23
N VAL A 20 -12.26 -6.16 -11.03
CA VAL A 20 -11.97 -7.15 -9.96
C VAL A 20 -10.61 -6.84 -9.33
N MET A 21 -10.58 -6.35 -8.10
CA MET A 21 -9.31 -6.13 -7.38
C MET A 21 -8.76 -7.49 -6.95
N ASP A 22 -7.59 -7.88 -7.43
CA ASP A 22 -6.89 -9.06 -6.90
C ASP A 22 -6.45 -8.80 -5.45
N GLU A 23 -6.30 -9.86 -4.64
CA GLU A 23 -5.92 -9.75 -3.22
C GLU A 23 -4.60 -8.97 -3.01
N GLY A 24 -3.65 -9.10 -3.94
CA GLY A 24 -2.40 -8.32 -3.91
C GLY A 24 -2.62 -6.83 -4.10
N GLU A 25 -3.57 -6.45 -4.94
CA GLU A 25 -3.94 -5.06 -5.21
C GLU A 25 -4.73 -4.45 -4.06
N ALA A 26 -5.69 -5.19 -3.49
CA ALA A 26 -6.43 -4.81 -2.29
C ALA A 26 -5.48 -4.54 -1.11
N MET A 27 -4.49 -5.42 -0.91
CA MET A 27 -3.42 -5.22 0.09
C MET A 27 -2.53 -4.03 -0.24
N GLY A 28 -2.14 -3.83 -1.51
CA GLY A 28 -1.35 -2.69 -1.96
C GLY A 28 -2.06 -1.35 -1.72
N LEU A 29 -3.33 -1.27 -2.07
CA LEU A 29 -4.20 -0.10 -1.85
C LEU A 29 -4.34 0.21 -0.35
N GLY A 30 -4.64 -0.82 0.46
CA GLY A 30 -4.75 -0.68 1.91
C GLY A 30 -3.46 -0.13 2.52
N MET A 31 -2.31 -0.70 2.17
CA MET A 31 -1.01 -0.24 2.65
C MET A 31 -0.67 1.17 2.17
N GLY A 32 -0.94 1.52 0.92
CA GLY A 32 -0.72 2.87 0.39
C GLY A 32 -1.50 3.93 1.18
N VAL A 33 -2.79 3.69 1.41
CA VAL A 33 -3.66 4.58 2.20
C VAL A 33 -3.20 4.66 3.66
N GLY A 34 -2.89 3.51 4.27
CA GLY A 34 -2.42 3.44 5.65
C GLY A 34 -1.11 4.19 5.88
N ILE A 35 -0.14 4.06 4.97
CA ILE A 35 1.14 4.77 5.04
C ILE A 35 0.94 6.28 4.86
N ALA A 36 0.13 6.71 3.89
CA ALA A 36 -0.14 8.13 3.67
C ALA A 36 -0.81 8.78 4.89
N LEU A 37 -1.81 8.12 5.48
CA LEU A 37 -2.48 8.56 6.71
C LEU A 37 -1.54 8.54 7.90
N GLY A 38 -0.77 7.47 8.08
CA GLY A 38 0.18 7.32 9.18
C GLY A 38 1.28 8.37 9.14
N ALA A 39 1.80 8.69 7.96
CA ALA A 39 2.76 9.76 7.75
C ALA A 39 2.13 11.13 8.07
N ALA A 40 0.94 11.43 7.55
CA ALA A 40 0.25 12.68 7.83
C ALA A 40 -0.03 12.85 9.34
N LEU A 41 -0.59 11.83 10.00
CA LEU A 41 -0.85 11.86 11.45
C LEU A 41 0.45 11.95 12.26
N GLY A 42 1.47 11.19 11.88
CA GLY A 42 2.77 11.21 12.55
C GLY A 42 3.45 12.58 12.48
N THR A 43 3.37 13.25 11.32
CA THR A 43 3.86 14.63 11.17
C THR A 43 3.04 15.63 11.98
N ALA A 44 1.71 15.49 12.02
CA ALA A 44 0.84 16.36 12.80
C ALA A 44 1.05 16.22 14.32
N MET A 45 1.41 15.02 14.77
CA MET A 45 1.66 14.69 16.17
C MET A 45 3.12 14.85 16.59
N ASP A 46 4.01 15.26 15.67
CA ASP A 46 5.47 15.29 15.89
C ASP A 46 6.04 13.93 16.37
N ASN A 47 5.36 12.84 16.01
CA ASN A 47 5.71 11.48 16.41
C ASN A 47 5.44 10.49 15.28
N LEU A 48 6.41 10.38 14.38
CA LEU A 48 6.33 9.52 13.21
C LEU A 48 6.24 8.04 13.59
N ALA A 49 6.87 7.61 14.69
CA ALA A 49 6.80 6.22 15.14
C ALA A 49 5.37 5.82 15.52
N MET A 50 4.67 6.68 16.26
CA MET A 50 3.27 6.45 16.62
C MET A 50 2.36 6.52 15.39
N GLY A 51 2.53 7.55 14.54
CA GLY A 51 1.76 7.71 13.31
C GLY A 51 1.90 6.53 12.36
N MET A 52 3.12 6.05 12.11
CA MET A 52 3.37 4.87 11.28
C MET A 52 2.83 3.59 11.90
N GLY A 53 2.92 3.43 13.23
CA GLY A 53 2.31 2.27 13.92
C GLY A 53 0.80 2.20 13.69
N ILE A 54 0.11 3.35 13.80
CA ILE A 54 -1.33 3.45 13.54
C ILE A 54 -1.60 3.25 12.04
N GLY A 55 -0.85 3.91 11.17
CA GLY A 55 -1.02 3.84 9.72
C GLY A 55 -0.85 2.44 9.15
N ILE A 56 0.19 1.72 9.57
CA ILE A 56 0.43 0.33 9.14
C ILE A 56 -0.69 -0.59 9.65
N ALA A 57 -1.13 -0.42 10.91
CA ALA A 57 -2.23 -1.22 11.44
C ALA A 57 -3.54 -0.99 10.68
N LEU A 58 -3.86 0.26 10.35
CA LEU A 58 -5.04 0.60 9.55
C LEU A 58 -4.91 0.11 8.11
N GLY A 59 -3.74 0.28 7.48
CA GLY A 59 -3.50 -0.15 6.11
C GLY A 59 -3.62 -1.67 5.95
N ALA A 60 -3.05 -2.43 6.89
CA ALA A 60 -3.20 -3.88 6.92
C ALA A 60 -4.65 -4.31 7.19
N ALA A 61 -5.37 -3.61 8.08
CA ALA A 61 -6.78 -3.90 8.35
C ALA A 61 -7.67 -3.63 7.13
N PHE A 62 -7.44 -2.53 6.41
CA PHE A 62 -8.18 -2.22 5.18
C PHE A 62 -7.82 -3.18 4.04
N GLY A 63 -6.53 -3.47 3.83
CA GLY A 63 -6.09 -4.42 2.82
C GLY A 63 -6.71 -5.80 3.03
N ALA A 64 -6.66 -6.31 4.25
CA ALA A 64 -7.29 -7.58 4.61
C ALA A 64 -8.83 -7.55 4.49
N ALA A 65 -9.47 -6.42 4.84
CA ALA A 65 -10.92 -6.29 4.75
C ALA A 65 -11.43 -6.17 3.30
N PHE A 66 -10.64 -5.60 2.40
CA PHE A 66 -10.96 -5.54 0.97
C PHE A 66 -10.72 -6.89 0.31
N ALA A 67 -9.60 -7.54 0.59
CA ALA A 67 -9.32 -8.84 0.03
C ALA A 67 -10.31 -9.93 0.51
N ALA A 68 -10.77 -9.86 1.76
CA ALA A 68 -11.81 -10.76 2.28
C ALA A 68 -13.20 -10.57 1.64
N ARG A 69 -13.43 -9.50 0.85
CA ARG A 69 -14.69 -9.27 0.14
C ARG A 69 -14.72 -9.82 -1.28
N ASP A 70 -13.55 -10.07 -1.86
CA ASP A 70 -13.43 -10.60 -3.24
C ASP A 70 -13.46 -12.13 -3.29
N ASP A 71 -13.46 -12.80 -2.12
CA ASP A 71 -13.46 -14.27 -1.99
C ASP A 71 -14.89 -14.90 -1.93
N ASP A 72 -15.95 -14.16 -2.31
CA ASP A 72 -17.37 -14.59 -2.39
C ASP A 72 -18.02 -14.17 -3.73
#